data_AF-A0A535B4T7-F1
#
_entry.id   AF-A0A535B4T7-F1
#
_cell.length_a   1.000
_cell.length_b   1.000
_cell.length_c   1.000
_cell.angle_alpha   90.00
_cell.angle_beta   90.00
_cell.angle_gamma   90.00
#
_symmetry.space_group_name_H-M   'P 1'
#
loop_
_entity.id
_entity.type
_entity.pdbx_description
1 polymer ?
#
loop_
_entity_poly.entity_id
_entity_poly.type
_entity_poly.pdbx_seq_one_letter_code
_entity_poly.pdbx_strand_id
1 'polypeptide(L)'
;MPGFMFIPPGDKDDMHCHNADQTFYVIDGECTMHFPDGGKAVMKPGMVATITGGSFYQLENTGAGPMVLMGNRSGPSEAIQHINYELRKDIKTLSREEIEKIRHGGNVPISG
;
A
#
# COMPACT_ATOMS: atom_id res chain seq x y z
N MET A 1 -2.22 -10.90 9.68
CA MET A 1 -2.82 -12.01 8.89
C MET A 1 -2.49 -11.80 7.43
N PRO A 2 -2.28 -12.87 6.62
CA PRO A 2 -2.15 -12.72 5.18
C PRO A 2 -3.50 -12.37 4.54
N GLY A 3 -3.49 -11.50 3.54
CA GLY A 3 -4.66 -11.08 2.77
C GLY A 3 -4.34 -11.00 1.27
N PHE A 4 -5.33 -11.23 0.43
CA PHE A 4 -5.22 -11.07 -1.01
C PHE A 4 -5.77 -9.71 -1.44
N MET A 5 -5.07 -9.04 -2.33
CA MET A 5 -5.49 -7.75 -2.90
C MET A 5 -5.62 -7.92 -4.41
N PHE A 6 -6.77 -7.51 -4.93
CA PHE A 6 -7.05 -7.45 -6.37
C PHE A 6 -7.19 -5.98 -6.76
N ILE A 7 -6.28 -5.50 -7.61
CA ILE A 7 -6.16 -4.07 -7.92
C ILE A 7 -6.33 -3.89 -9.43
N PRO A 8 -7.37 -3.17 -9.91
CA PRO A 8 -7.57 -2.89 -11.33
C PRO A 8 -6.43 -2.11 -11.99
N PRO A 9 -6.29 -2.16 -13.32
CA PRO A 9 -5.38 -1.29 -14.07
C PRO A 9 -5.56 0.19 -13.75
N GLY A 10 -4.48 0.91 -13.50
CA GLY A 10 -4.46 2.35 -13.24
C GLY A 10 -4.80 2.74 -11.79
N ASP A 11 -5.21 1.79 -10.96
CA ASP A 11 -5.51 2.02 -9.55
C ASP A 11 -4.24 1.95 -8.68
N LYS A 12 -4.28 2.64 -7.55
CA LYS A 12 -3.21 2.68 -6.55
C LYS A 12 -3.76 2.81 -5.13
N ASP A 13 -2.90 2.70 -4.13
CA ASP A 13 -3.20 3.15 -2.76
C ASP A 13 -2.66 4.58 -2.52
N ASP A 14 -2.85 5.14 -1.32
CA ASP A 14 -2.15 6.37 -0.93
C ASP A 14 -0.69 6.08 -0.54
N MET A 15 0.19 7.08 -0.62
CA MET A 15 1.52 6.97 -0.04
C MET A 15 1.40 6.89 1.48
N HIS A 16 1.84 5.77 2.06
CA HIS A 16 1.67 5.51 3.48
C HIS A 16 2.78 4.62 4.04
N CYS A 17 2.82 4.50 5.36
CA CYS A 17 3.60 3.46 6.02
C CYS A 17 2.78 2.78 7.12
N HIS A 18 3.30 1.65 7.57
CA HIS A 18 2.80 0.93 8.73
C HIS A 18 3.88 0.88 9.82
N ASN A 19 3.48 0.81 11.09
CA ASN A 19 4.41 0.67 12.21
C ASN A 19 5.08 -0.72 12.30
N ALA A 20 4.56 -1.71 11.58
CA ALA A 20 5.05 -3.08 11.55
C ALA A 20 5.61 -3.44 10.18
N ASP A 21 6.55 -4.40 10.15
CA ASP A 21 7.10 -4.93 8.91
C ASP A 21 6.02 -5.62 8.07
N GLN A 22 6.15 -5.50 6.75
CA GLN A 22 5.23 -6.05 5.78
C GLN A 22 5.94 -6.80 4.67
N THR A 23 5.22 -7.73 4.06
CA THR A 23 5.66 -8.39 2.83
C THR A 23 4.55 -8.40 1.81
N PHE A 24 4.89 -8.11 0.56
CA PHE A 24 4.00 -8.32 -0.58
C PHE A 24 4.63 -9.31 -1.55
N TYR A 25 3.87 -10.34 -1.90
CA TYR A 25 4.21 -11.29 -2.96
C TYR A 25 3.32 -11.04 -4.18
N VAL A 26 3.91 -10.91 -5.36
CA VAL A 26 3.15 -10.76 -6.62
C VAL A 26 2.73 -12.14 -7.10
N ILE A 27 1.43 -12.37 -7.14
CA ILE A 27 0.83 -13.59 -7.67
C ILE A 27 0.63 -13.47 -9.18
N ASP A 28 0.04 -12.36 -9.62
CA ASP A 28 -0.26 -12.09 -11.04
C ASP A 28 -0.23 -10.58 -11.34
N GLY A 29 -0.06 -10.22 -12.60
CA GLY A 29 0.13 -8.84 -13.06
C GLY A 29 1.50 -8.27 -12.69
N GLU A 30 1.59 -6.94 -12.53
CA GLU A 30 2.80 -6.24 -12.09
C GLU A 30 2.45 -5.20 -11.03
N CYS A 31 3.38 -4.99 -10.09
CA CYS A 31 3.26 -3.94 -9.06
C CYS A 31 4.36 -2.91 -9.24
N THR A 32 3.98 -1.67 -9.48
CA THR A 32 4.93 -0.55 -9.41
C THR A 32 4.87 0.04 -8.01
N MET A 33 5.97 -0.08 -7.28
CA MET A 33 6.17 0.57 -6.00
C MET A 33 6.78 1.95 -6.20
N HIS A 34 6.23 2.96 -5.55
CA HIS A 34 6.76 4.33 -5.52
C HIS A 34 7.27 4.68 -4.13
N PHE A 35 8.35 5.48 -4.08
CA PHE A 35 9.00 5.91 -2.83
C PHE A 35 9.04 7.44 -2.71
N PRO A 36 9.16 7.99 -1.48
CA PRO A 36 9.14 9.44 -1.25
C PRO A 36 10.20 10.26 -1.98
N ASP A 37 11.33 9.65 -2.33
CA ASP A 37 12.44 10.28 -3.05
C ASP A 37 12.23 10.32 -4.57
N GLY A 38 11.08 9.85 -5.05
CA GLY A 38 10.76 9.72 -6.48
C GLY A 38 11.29 8.43 -7.11
N GLY A 39 11.97 7.58 -6.34
CA GLY A 39 12.37 6.26 -6.77
C GLY A 39 11.17 5.35 -7.04
N LYS A 40 11.38 4.35 -7.89
CA LYS A 40 10.39 3.30 -8.18
C LYS A 40 11.02 1.93 -8.36
N ALA A 41 10.26 0.90 -8.04
CA ALA A 41 10.61 -0.49 -8.33
C ALA A 41 9.41 -1.20 -8.97
N VAL A 42 9.64 -2.04 -9.96
CA VAL A 42 8.59 -2.86 -10.58
C VAL A 42 8.79 -4.31 -10.17
N MET A 43 7.77 -4.88 -9.55
CA MET A 43 7.73 -6.28 -9.14
C MET A 43 6.87 -7.08 -10.11
N LYS A 44 7.34 -8.28 -10.46
CA LYS A 44 6.68 -9.22 -11.37
C LYS A 44 6.26 -10.49 -10.61
N PRO A 45 5.41 -11.35 -11.22
CA PRO A 45 4.94 -12.57 -10.56
C PRO A 45 6.12 -13.42 -10.05
N GLY A 46 6.02 -13.88 -8.80
CA GLY A 46 7.09 -14.60 -8.11
C GLY A 46 8.04 -13.74 -7.27
N MET A 47 7.99 -12.40 -7.39
CA MET A 47 8.81 -11.51 -6.58
C MET A 47 8.16 -11.17 -5.23
N VAL A 48 9.01 -10.92 -4.23
CA VAL A 48 8.63 -10.44 -2.89
C VAL A 48 9.28 -9.09 -2.60
N ALA A 49 8.51 -8.17 -2.04
CA ALA A 49 9.01 -6.98 -1.37
C ALA A 49 8.89 -7.18 0.14
N THR A 50 9.96 -6.87 0.86
CA THR A 50 9.98 -6.78 2.31
C THR A 50 10.10 -5.31 2.69
N ILE A 51 9.13 -4.78 3.43
CA ILE A 51 9.03 -3.38 3.79
C ILE A 51 9.20 -3.27 5.29
N THR A 52 10.24 -2.55 5.71
CA THR A 52 10.49 -2.28 7.13
C THR A 52 9.48 -1.29 7.69
N GLY A 53 8.98 -1.55 8.90
CA GLY A 53 8.07 -0.65 9.61
C GLY A 53 8.58 0.80 9.62
N GLY A 54 7.68 1.75 9.33
CA GLY A 54 7.97 3.17 9.19
C GLY A 54 8.40 3.62 7.79
N SER A 55 8.70 2.68 6.88
CA SER A 55 9.09 3.02 5.51
C SER A 55 7.86 3.36 4.66
N PHE A 56 7.86 4.54 4.04
CA PHE A 56 6.76 4.98 3.18
C PHE A 56 6.86 4.39 1.78
N TYR A 57 5.72 3.95 1.25
CA TYR A 57 5.58 3.42 -0.10
C TYR A 57 4.16 3.67 -0.63
N GLN A 58 3.99 3.52 -1.94
CA GLN A 58 2.70 3.43 -2.63
C GLN A 58 2.77 2.27 -3.62
N LEU A 59 1.70 1.49 -3.72
CA LEU A 59 1.52 0.42 -4.70
C LEU A 59 0.60 0.93 -5.80
N GLU A 60 1.07 0.85 -7.05
CA GLU A 60 0.29 1.22 -8.24
C GLU A 60 0.27 0.04 -9.21
N ASN A 61 -0.92 -0.27 -9.74
CA ASN A 61 -1.04 -1.16 -10.89
C ASN A 61 -0.88 -0.35 -12.19
N THR A 62 0.35 -0.25 -12.68
CA THR A 62 0.65 0.37 -13.98
C THR A 62 0.41 -0.55 -15.18
N GLY A 63 0.08 -1.82 -14.92
CA GLY A 63 -0.13 -2.83 -15.95
C GLY A 63 -1.47 -2.67 -16.67
N ALA A 64 -1.62 -3.40 -17.78
CA ALA A 64 -2.85 -3.40 -18.57
C ALA A 64 -3.94 -4.37 -18.03
N GLY A 65 -3.57 -5.26 -17.11
CA GLY A 65 -4.44 -6.26 -16.50
C GLY A 65 -4.50 -6.12 -14.97
N PRO A 66 -5.34 -6.90 -14.29
CA PRO A 66 -5.41 -6.84 -12.83
C PRO A 66 -4.08 -7.25 -12.20
N MET A 67 -3.74 -6.56 -11.11
CA MET A 67 -2.63 -6.93 -10.22
C MET A 67 -3.19 -7.74 -9.05
N VAL A 68 -2.59 -8.90 -8.77
CA VAL A 68 -2.95 -9.75 -7.64
C VAL A 68 -1.76 -9.89 -6.70
N LEU A 69 -1.93 -9.41 -5.47
CA LEU A 69 -0.91 -9.46 -4.42
C LEU A 69 -1.38 -10.32 -3.24
N MET A 70 -0.44 -11.03 -2.62
CA MET A 70 -0.61 -11.52 -1.25
C MET A 70 0.21 -10.63 -0.31
N GLY A 71 -0.49 -9.90 0.56
CA GLY A 71 0.11 -9.08 1.59
C GLY A 71 0.15 -9.81 2.93
N ASN A 72 1.20 -9.58 3.71
CA ASN A 72 1.26 -9.96 5.12
C ASN A 72 1.84 -8.79 5.93
N ARG A 73 1.40 -8.69 7.19
CA ARG A 73 1.98 -7.79 8.18
C ARG A 73 2.31 -8.58 9.43
N SER A 74 3.44 -8.23 10.04
CA SER A 74 3.85 -8.73 11.34
C SER A 74 3.00 -8.15 12.48
N GLY A 75 2.85 -8.89 13.57
CA GLY A 75 2.14 -8.44 14.77
C GLY A 75 0.60 -8.51 14.72
N PRO A 76 -0.05 -8.10 15.81
CA PRO A 76 -1.50 -8.15 15.97
C PRO A 76 -2.19 -7.04 15.16
N SER A 77 -3.26 -7.39 14.44
CA SER A 77 -3.99 -6.48 13.54
C SER A 77 -4.51 -5.22 14.22
N GLU A 78 -4.91 -5.31 15.47
CA GLU A 78 -5.47 -4.22 16.27
C GLU A 78 -4.44 -3.14 16.60
N ALA A 79 -3.15 -3.49 16.62
CA ALA A 79 -2.04 -2.57 16.90
C ALA A 79 -1.43 -1.96 15.64
N ILE A 80 -1.91 -2.35 14.45
CA ILE A 80 -1.40 -1.82 13.19
C ILE A 80 -1.94 -0.41 12.94
N GLN A 81 -1.00 0.51 12.73
CA GLN A 81 -1.24 1.87 12.29
C GLN A 81 -1.08 1.95 10.78
N HIS A 82 -1.86 2.79 10.12
CA HIS A 82 -1.67 3.16 8.72
C HIS A 82 -1.43 4.67 8.72
N ILE A 83 -0.19 5.09 8.55
CA ILE A 83 0.23 6.48 8.63
C ILE A 83 0.27 7.09 7.24
N ASN A 84 -0.58 8.09 7.00
CA ASN A 84 -0.58 8.82 5.74
C ASN A 84 0.68 9.68 5.61
N TYR A 85 1.25 9.75 4.40
CA TYR A 85 2.49 10.48 4.15
C TYR A 85 2.37 12.01 4.27
N GLU A 86 1.26 12.60 3.87
CA GLU A 86 1.11 14.07 3.88
C GLU A 86 0.85 14.56 5.30
N LEU A 87 -0.10 13.95 6.00
CA LEU A 87 -0.53 14.39 7.33
C LEU A 87 0.33 13.83 8.46
N ARG A 88 1.10 12.76 8.20
CA ARG A 88 1.91 12.04 9.22
C ARG A 88 1.10 11.57 10.42
N LYS A 89 -0.18 11.26 10.18
CA LYS A 89 -1.13 10.79 11.18
C LYS A 89 -1.67 9.43 10.78
N ASP A 90 -2.05 8.64 11.79
CA ASP A 90 -2.82 7.42 11.56
C ASP A 90 -4.18 7.80 10.97
N ILE A 91 -4.53 7.21 9.82
CA ILE A 91 -5.80 7.47 9.13
C ILE A 91 -7.01 7.24 10.04
N LYS A 92 -6.89 6.34 11.03
CA LYS A 92 -7.95 6.07 12.02
C LYS A 92 -8.25 7.25 12.93
N THR A 93 -7.33 8.22 13.03
CA THR A 93 -7.43 9.40 13.91
C THR A 93 -7.84 10.67 13.17
N LEU A 94 -7.96 10.61 11.84
CA LEU A 94 -8.26 11.78 11.03
C LEU A 94 -9.71 12.22 11.16
N SER A 95 -9.90 13.54 11.20
CA SER A 95 -11.21 14.16 11.03
C SER A 95 -11.72 13.99 9.59
N ARG A 96 -13.03 14.21 9.38
CA ARG A 96 -13.63 14.16 8.03
C ARG A 96 -12.98 15.15 7.06
N GLU A 97 -12.66 16.35 7.53
CA GLU A 97 -12.00 17.39 6.73
C GLU A 97 -10.58 16.97 6.32
N GLU A 98 -9.84 16.33 7.23
CA GLU A 98 -8.51 15.80 6.93
C GLU A 98 -8.55 14.64 5.93
N ILE A 99 -9.54 13.74 6.05
CA ILE A 99 -9.75 12.66 5.09
C ILE A 99 -10.02 13.21 3.68
N GLU A 100 -10.82 14.27 3.58
CA GLU A 100 -11.14 14.89 2.30
C GLU A 100 -9.91 15.51 1.63
N LYS A 101 -8.97 16.07 2.41
CA LYS A 101 -7.71 16.65 1.89
C LYS A 101 -6.78 15.61 1.25
N ILE A 102 -6.77 14.38 1.76
CA ILE A 102 -5.86 13.32 1.30
C ILE A 102 -6.51 12.32 0.34
N ARG A 103 -7.78 12.53 -0.01
CA ARG A 103 -8.48 11.69 -0.99
C ARG A 103 -7.97 11.98 -2.40
N HIS A 104 -7.15 11.07 -2.91
CA HIS A 104 -6.72 11.08 -4.30
C HIS A 104 -7.66 10.20 -5.15
N GLY A 105 -7.97 10.63 -6.38
CA GLY A 105 -8.75 9.82 -7.32
C GLY A 105 -7.98 8.56 -7.74
N GLY A 106 -8.66 7.41 -7.81
CA GLY A 106 -8.04 6.11 -8.12
C GLY A 106 -7.48 5.35 -6.91
N ASN A 107 -7.68 5.87 -5.70
CA ASN A 107 -7.26 5.17 -4.48
C ASN A 107 -8.24 4.05 -4.11
N VAL A 108 -7.79 2.79 -4.17
CA VAL A 108 -8.55 1.65 -3.67
C VAL A 108 -8.28 1.51 -2.17
N PRO A 109 -9.32 1.40 -1.31
CA PRO A 109 -9.12 0.99 0.07
C PRO A 109 -8.63 -0.46 0.06
N ILE A 110 -7.33 -0.67 0.23
CA ILE A 110 -6.78 -2.00 0.46
C ILE A 110 -7.12 -2.41 1.89
N SER A 111 -8.29 -3.06 2.05
CA SER A 111 -8.66 -3.68 3.31
C SER A 111 -7.90 -4.98 3.50
N GLY A 112 -7.09 -5.02 4.56
CA GLY A 112 -6.43 -6.20 5.10
C GLY A 112 -6.11 -6.00 6.57
#